data_AF-A0A9E0AUW5-F1
#
_entry.id   AF-A0A9E0AUW5-F1
#
_cell.length_a   1.000
_cell.length_b   1.000
_cell.length_c   1.000
_cell.angle_alpha   90.00
_cell.angle_beta   90.00
_cell.angle_gamma   90.00
#
_symmetry.space_group_name_H-M   'P 1'
#
loop_
_entity.id
_entity.type
_entity.pdbx_description
1 polymer ?
#
loop_
_entity_poly.entity_id
_entity_poly.type
_entity_poly.pdbx_seq_one_letter_code
_entity_poly.pdbx_strand_id
1 'polypeptide(L)'
;MKSILVSSFLFLFAISFATAQDKPSPEAEAFFKKAMSEINPSHVRSIKAFGLKMHIRNFPDSAAKKMATDYVRIMKMNNGDIEAITFFILMEASKSAQEDLKAIMAGVKSINEQKKEQRELLAKMQQQKAMSSAQLDSFKLSRSKTIAIQKKQNLDTVRLVRSVASKKSPTKAEINAMIEQMKTDLNSLNEMSELDQIRLQMYMDRRSKMMETLSNLMKKINDTKEDIIKNMK
;
A
#
# COMPACT_ATOMS: atom_id res chain seq x y z
N MET A 1 3.25 -31.27 41.60
CA MET A 1 3.78 -31.70 40.28
C MET A 1 2.81 -31.19 39.22
N LYS A 2 2.78 -29.87 38.99
CA LYS A 2 3.59 -29.05 38.05
C LYS A 2 3.17 -29.23 36.58
N SER A 3 2.02 -28.65 36.28
CA SER A 3 1.52 -28.33 34.94
C SER A 3 2.39 -27.24 34.31
N ILE A 4 3.35 -27.63 33.49
CA ILE A 4 4.16 -26.73 32.64
C ILE A 4 4.15 -27.33 31.25
N LEU A 5 3.11 -27.07 30.43
CA LEU A 5 3.10 -27.56 29.05
C LEU A 5 2.03 -26.89 28.15
N VAL A 6 1.86 -25.56 28.20
CA VAL A 6 1.06 -24.85 27.17
C VAL A 6 1.58 -23.43 26.90
N SER A 7 2.89 -23.24 26.72
CA SER A 7 3.43 -21.88 26.45
C SER A 7 4.54 -21.86 25.40
N SER A 8 4.39 -22.64 24.31
CA SER A 8 5.38 -22.60 23.23
C SER A 8 4.76 -22.91 21.87
N PHE A 9 3.90 -22.01 21.37
CA PHE A 9 3.48 -22.02 19.97
C PHE A 9 2.94 -20.65 19.51
N LEU A 10 3.67 -19.57 19.83
CA LEU A 10 3.30 -18.20 19.44
C LEU A 10 4.53 -17.39 19.01
N PHE A 11 5.45 -18.05 18.32
CA PHE A 11 6.69 -17.45 17.84
C PHE A 11 6.98 -17.94 16.42
N LEU A 12 6.22 -17.47 15.43
CA LEU A 12 6.56 -17.58 14.01
C LEU A 12 5.50 -16.86 13.18
N PHE A 13 5.55 -15.54 13.10
CA PHE A 13 5.12 -14.76 11.92
C PHE A 13 5.54 -13.29 12.09
N ALA A 14 6.76 -13.07 12.62
CA ALA A 14 7.47 -11.83 12.38
C ALA A 14 8.12 -11.96 11.00
N ILE A 15 7.31 -11.94 9.94
CA ILE A 15 7.84 -11.72 8.60
C ILE A 15 8.45 -10.33 8.65
N SER A 16 9.77 -10.30 8.73
CA SER A 16 10.55 -9.09 8.54
C SER A 16 10.35 -8.68 7.09
N PHE A 17 9.40 -7.80 6.83
CA PHE A 17 9.16 -7.17 5.52
C PHE A 17 10.28 -6.18 5.13
N ALA A 18 11.54 -6.50 5.48
CA ALA A 18 12.66 -5.60 5.38
C ALA A 18 13.26 -5.50 3.98
N THR A 19 12.86 -6.32 3.01
CA THR A 19 13.52 -6.36 1.70
C THR A 19 12.52 -6.55 0.56
N ALA A 20 12.01 -5.44 0.02
CA ALA A 20 11.49 -5.39 -1.37
C ALA A 20 11.28 -3.95 -1.88
N GLN A 21 11.97 -2.95 -1.32
CA GLN A 21 12.04 -1.63 -1.96
C GLN A 21 13.17 -1.61 -2.99
N ASP A 22 13.10 -2.49 -4.01
CA ASP A 22 13.87 -2.31 -5.24
C ASP A 22 13.37 -1.07 -5.97
N LYS A 23 13.89 0.08 -5.54
CA LYS A 23 13.75 1.34 -6.24
C LYS A 23 14.36 1.16 -7.63
N PRO A 24 13.88 1.90 -8.65
CA PRO A 24 14.59 1.94 -9.93
C PRO A 24 16.06 2.24 -9.67
N SER A 25 16.95 1.67 -10.49
CA SER A 25 18.40 1.91 -10.36
C SER A 25 18.66 3.42 -10.20
N PRO A 26 19.53 3.85 -9.28
CA PRO A 26 19.83 5.27 -9.08
C PRO A 26 20.20 5.99 -10.39
N GLU A 27 20.85 5.27 -11.30
CA GLU A 27 21.20 5.75 -12.64
C GLU A 27 19.96 6.01 -13.50
N ALA A 28 19.00 5.08 -13.52
CA ALA A 28 17.76 5.22 -14.28
C ALA A 28 16.91 6.38 -13.75
N GLU A 29 16.88 6.59 -12.43
CA GLU A 29 16.21 7.75 -11.83
C GLU A 29 16.92 9.06 -12.17
N ALA A 30 18.25 9.09 -12.12
CA ALA A 30 19.04 10.28 -12.46
C ALA A 30 18.85 10.66 -13.93
N PHE A 31 18.91 9.69 -14.84
CA PHE A 31 18.63 9.89 -16.26
C PHE A 31 17.22 10.40 -16.49
N PHE A 32 16.21 9.77 -15.90
CA PHE A 32 14.82 10.22 -16.01
C PHE A 32 14.66 11.67 -15.53
N LYS A 33 15.23 12.02 -14.37
CA LYS A 33 15.14 13.38 -13.83
C LYS A 33 15.80 14.40 -14.76
N LYS A 34 17.01 14.10 -15.25
CA LYS A 34 17.71 14.94 -16.22
C LYS A 34 16.88 15.14 -17.49
N ALA A 35 16.46 14.04 -18.12
CA ALA A 35 15.66 14.08 -19.35
C ALA A 35 14.37 14.89 -19.17
N MET A 36 13.58 14.62 -18.12
CA MET A 36 12.32 15.33 -17.87
C MET A 36 12.48 16.82 -17.58
N SER A 37 13.68 17.27 -17.19
CA SER A 37 14.00 18.70 -17.00
C SER A 37 14.49 19.39 -18.27
N GLU A 38 15.03 18.64 -19.22
CA GLU A 38 15.65 19.18 -20.43
C GLU A 38 14.75 19.10 -21.68
N ILE A 39 13.83 18.13 -21.74
CA ILE A 39 12.94 17.95 -22.91
C ILE A 39 11.77 18.94 -22.93
N ASN A 40 11.14 19.08 -24.09
CA ASN A 40 9.98 19.94 -24.27
C ASN A 40 8.85 19.64 -23.26
N PRO A 41 8.26 20.65 -22.59
CA PRO A 41 7.19 20.46 -21.61
C PRO A 41 5.94 19.74 -22.16
N SER A 42 5.70 19.80 -23.47
CA SER A 42 4.61 19.05 -24.10
C SER A 42 4.82 17.54 -23.96
N HIS A 43 6.04 17.06 -24.24
CA HIS A 43 6.40 15.65 -24.06
C HIS A 43 6.27 15.21 -22.61
N VAL A 44 6.76 16.03 -21.68
CA VAL A 44 6.63 15.79 -20.23
C VAL A 44 5.17 15.58 -19.83
N ARG A 45 4.26 16.45 -20.29
CA ARG A 45 2.83 16.33 -19.99
C ARG A 45 2.23 15.05 -20.56
N SER A 46 2.57 14.68 -21.79
CA SER A 46 2.09 13.44 -22.40
C SER A 46 2.62 12.20 -21.68
N ILE A 47 3.91 12.16 -21.35
CA ILE A 47 4.54 11.07 -20.58
C ILE A 47 3.82 10.88 -19.24
N LYS A 48 3.57 11.97 -18.51
CA LYS A 48 2.83 11.92 -17.23
C LYS A 48 1.41 11.38 -17.40
N ALA A 49 0.67 11.89 -18.39
CA ALA A 49 -0.68 11.42 -18.67
C ALA A 49 -0.71 9.92 -19.03
N PHE A 50 0.26 9.44 -19.81
CA PHE A 50 0.37 8.02 -20.16
C PHE A 50 0.78 7.16 -18.96
N GLY A 51 1.71 7.61 -18.13
CA GLY A 51 2.09 6.92 -16.89
C GLY A 51 0.89 6.72 -15.96
N LEU A 52 0.09 7.77 -15.75
CA LEU A 52 -1.15 7.69 -14.97
C LEU A 52 -2.16 6.72 -15.59
N LYS A 53 -2.33 6.76 -16.92
CA LYS A 53 -3.25 5.86 -17.62
C LYS A 53 -2.85 4.39 -17.51
N MET A 54 -1.54 4.11 -17.57
CA MET A 54 -0.97 2.76 -17.40
C MET A 54 -1.21 2.21 -15.99
N HIS A 55 -1.09 3.07 -14.99
CA HIS A 55 -1.36 2.73 -13.60
C HIS A 55 -2.84 2.41 -13.36
N ILE A 56 -3.75 3.33 -13.72
CA ILE A 56 -5.20 3.19 -13.44
C ILE A 56 -5.80 1.94 -14.09
N ARG A 57 -5.39 1.62 -15.32
CA ARG A 57 -6.01 0.56 -16.12
C ARG A 57 -5.32 -0.80 -16.02
N ASN A 58 -4.32 -0.93 -15.15
CA ASN A 58 -3.53 -2.15 -15.00
C ASN A 58 -3.01 -2.71 -16.34
N PHE A 59 -2.56 -1.83 -17.24
CA PHE A 59 -2.17 -2.25 -18.58
C PHE A 59 -0.87 -3.09 -18.58
N PRO A 60 -0.74 -4.02 -19.55
CA PRO A 60 0.50 -4.76 -19.78
C PRO A 60 1.58 -3.83 -20.37
N ASP A 61 2.86 -4.17 -20.17
CA ASP A 61 4.01 -3.39 -20.63
C ASP A 61 3.98 -3.12 -22.15
N SER A 62 3.40 -4.03 -22.94
CA SER A 62 3.21 -3.86 -24.39
C SER A 62 2.34 -2.65 -24.74
N ALA A 63 1.43 -2.25 -23.84
CA ALA A 63 0.61 -1.05 -24.01
C ALA A 63 1.45 0.23 -23.92
N ALA A 64 2.47 0.27 -23.06
CA ALA A 64 3.37 1.43 -22.99
C ALA A 64 4.10 1.65 -24.31
N LYS A 65 4.62 0.56 -24.90
CA LYS A 65 5.26 0.61 -26.22
C LYS A 65 4.30 1.08 -27.31
N LYS A 66 3.06 0.58 -27.32
CA LYS A 66 2.03 1.04 -28.27
C LYS A 66 1.74 2.53 -28.12
N MET A 67 1.55 3.03 -26.89
CA MET A 67 1.32 4.45 -26.64
C MET A 67 2.51 5.30 -27.10
N ALA A 68 3.73 4.85 -26.84
CA ALA A 68 4.94 5.52 -27.31
C ALA A 68 5.01 5.56 -28.85
N THR A 69 4.76 4.44 -29.53
CA THR A 69 4.74 4.39 -31.00
C THR A 69 3.68 5.32 -31.60
N ASP A 70 2.47 5.31 -31.04
CA ASP A 70 1.38 6.19 -31.49
C ASP A 70 1.78 7.67 -31.34
N TYR A 71 2.41 8.00 -30.22
CA TYR A 71 2.88 9.36 -29.92
C TYR A 71 4.01 9.81 -30.85
N VAL A 72 5.06 9.00 -31.01
CA VAL A 72 6.19 9.28 -31.90
C VAL A 72 5.72 9.53 -33.33
N ARG A 73 4.77 8.71 -33.82
CA ARG A 73 4.18 8.87 -35.14
C ARG A 73 3.43 10.19 -35.31
N ILE A 74 2.67 10.62 -34.30
CA ILE A 74 1.96 11.91 -34.33
C ILE A 74 2.96 13.07 -34.36
N MET A 75 4.05 12.95 -33.60
CA MET A 75 5.08 13.99 -33.47
C MET A 75 6.14 13.95 -34.57
N LYS A 76 6.05 12.99 -35.52
CA LYS A 76 7.04 12.76 -36.59
C LYS A 76 8.47 12.59 -36.06
N MET A 77 8.61 11.94 -34.91
CA MET A 77 9.90 11.67 -34.26
C MET A 77 10.55 10.40 -34.83
N ASN A 78 11.82 10.17 -34.51
CA ASN A 78 12.56 9.02 -35.02
C ASN A 78 12.16 7.74 -34.28
N ASN A 79 12.33 6.59 -34.93
CA ASN A 79 12.04 5.29 -34.32
C ASN A 79 12.90 5.01 -33.08
N GLY A 80 14.10 5.59 -32.97
CA GLY A 80 14.95 5.50 -31.78
C GLY A 80 14.31 6.12 -30.52
N ASP A 81 13.46 7.14 -30.70
CA ASP A 81 12.82 7.84 -29.57
C ASP A 81 11.67 7.00 -28.95
N ILE A 82 11.19 5.96 -29.66
CA ILE A 82 10.11 5.08 -29.17
C ILE A 82 10.54 4.37 -27.89
N GLU A 83 11.76 3.83 -27.83
CA GLU A 83 12.23 3.10 -26.65
C GLU A 83 12.42 4.04 -25.46
N ALA A 84 12.93 5.25 -25.70
CA ALA A 84 13.07 6.29 -24.70
C ALA A 84 11.73 6.72 -24.09
N ILE A 85 10.75 7.03 -24.95
CA ILE A 85 9.41 7.41 -24.49
C ILE A 85 8.74 6.24 -23.76
N THR A 86 8.91 5.00 -24.25
CA THR A 86 8.42 3.80 -23.54
C THR A 86 9.02 3.71 -22.14
N PHE A 87 10.34 3.90 -22.02
CA PHE A 87 11.03 3.92 -20.74
C PHE A 87 10.50 5.02 -19.82
N PHE A 88 10.31 6.25 -20.30
CA PHE A 88 9.78 7.34 -19.49
C PHE A 88 8.35 7.08 -19.00
N ILE A 89 7.48 6.54 -19.86
CA ILE A 89 6.11 6.16 -19.49
C ILE A 89 6.11 5.09 -18.40
N LEU A 90 6.92 4.04 -18.57
CA LEU A 90 7.04 2.96 -17.58
C LEU A 90 7.65 3.45 -16.26
N MET A 91 8.62 4.37 -16.32
CA MET A 91 9.23 4.96 -15.13
C MET A 91 8.21 5.78 -14.33
N GLU A 92 7.37 6.57 -15.02
CA GLU A 92 6.31 7.33 -14.36
C GLU A 92 5.23 6.41 -13.77
N ALA A 93 4.82 5.39 -14.53
CA ALA A 93 3.88 4.38 -14.04
C ALA A 93 4.44 3.66 -12.80
N SER A 94 5.75 3.38 -12.78
CA SER A 94 6.43 2.78 -11.64
C SER A 94 6.44 3.67 -10.41
N LYS A 95 6.62 4.98 -10.56
CA LYS A 95 6.54 5.92 -9.44
C LYS A 95 5.15 5.96 -8.83
N SER A 96 4.12 6.07 -9.68
CA SER A 96 2.72 6.02 -9.23
C SER A 96 2.41 4.69 -8.51
N ALA A 97 2.85 3.56 -9.07
CA ALA A 97 2.67 2.26 -8.43
C ALA A 97 3.38 2.14 -7.07
N GLN A 98 4.51 2.83 -6.90
CA GLN A 98 5.24 2.85 -5.63
C GLN A 98 4.52 3.67 -4.55
N GLU A 99 3.81 4.73 -4.94
CA GLU A 99 2.97 5.51 -4.02
C GLU A 99 1.77 4.68 -3.53
N ASP A 100 1.10 3.96 -4.42
CA ASP A 100 0.05 3.01 -4.08
C ASP A 100 0.54 1.91 -3.13
N LEU A 101 1.71 1.35 -3.40
CA LEU A 101 2.32 0.34 -2.55
C LEU A 101 2.57 0.88 -1.13
N LYS A 102 3.05 2.13 -1.01
CA LYS A 102 3.21 2.79 0.29
C LYS A 102 1.88 2.95 1.00
N ALA A 103 0.82 3.35 0.29
CA ALA A 103 -0.52 3.48 0.86
C ALA A 103 -1.07 2.14 1.36
N ILE A 104 -0.91 1.06 0.59
CA ILE A 104 -1.30 -0.30 1.00
C ILE A 104 -0.51 -0.75 2.22
N MET A 105 0.81 -0.57 2.23
CA MET A 105 1.65 -0.91 3.38
C MET A 105 1.26 -0.14 4.65
N ALA A 106 0.92 1.15 4.53
CA ALA A 106 0.42 1.94 5.63
C ALA A 106 -0.91 1.37 6.17
N GLY A 107 -1.81 0.95 5.28
CA GLY A 107 -3.04 0.25 5.64
C GLY A 107 -2.78 -1.06 6.39
N VAL A 108 -1.93 -1.92 5.86
CA VAL A 108 -1.53 -3.19 6.50
C VAL A 108 -0.92 -2.96 7.88
N LYS A 109 -0.06 -1.95 8.03
CA LYS A 109 0.52 -1.58 9.33
C LYS A 109 -0.56 -1.16 10.32
N SER A 110 -1.49 -0.30 9.90
CA SER A 110 -2.61 0.14 10.74
C SER A 110 -3.51 -1.03 11.15
N ILE A 111 -3.78 -1.98 10.27
CA ILE A 111 -4.57 -3.19 10.58
C ILE A 111 -3.84 -4.04 11.62
N ASN A 112 -2.53 -4.23 11.47
CA ASN A 112 -1.73 -5.00 12.40
C ASN A 112 -1.68 -4.36 13.80
N GLU A 113 -1.55 -3.03 13.87
CA GLU A 113 -1.62 -2.29 15.13
C GLU A 113 -2.99 -2.46 15.81
N GLN A 114 -4.09 -2.34 15.06
CA GLN A 114 -5.43 -2.57 15.60
C GLN A 114 -5.66 -4.00 16.08
N LYS A 115 -5.20 -5.00 15.33
CA LYS A 115 -5.26 -6.40 15.76
C LYS A 115 -4.51 -6.61 17.08
N LYS A 116 -3.36 -5.97 17.24
CA LYS A 116 -2.58 -6.03 18.48
C LYS A 116 -3.38 -5.40 19.63
N GLU A 117 -3.90 -4.20 19.46
CA GLU A 117 -4.73 -3.51 20.47
C GLU A 117 -5.96 -4.35 20.87
N GLN A 118 -6.66 -4.93 19.89
CA GLN A 118 -7.83 -5.79 20.15
C GLN A 118 -7.46 -7.07 20.88
N ARG A 119 -6.34 -7.73 20.55
CA ARG A 119 -5.87 -8.92 21.26
C ARG A 119 -5.49 -8.61 22.71
N GLU A 120 -4.80 -7.49 22.94
CA GLU A 120 -4.44 -7.04 24.29
C GLU A 120 -5.68 -6.70 25.13
N LEU A 121 -6.67 -6.02 24.52
CA LEU A 121 -7.91 -5.70 25.19
C LEU A 121 -8.72 -6.98 25.50
N LEU A 122 -8.75 -7.93 24.56
CA LEU A 122 -9.44 -9.21 24.73
C LEU A 122 -8.84 -10.01 25.89
N ALA A 123 -7.51 -10.07 25.94
CA ALA A 123 -6.78 -10.73 27.02
C ALA A 123 -7.07 -10.09 28.39
N LYS A 124 -7.09 -8.75 28.45
CA LYS A 124 -7.45 -8.01 29.68
C LYS A 124 -8.89 -8.29 30.12
N MET A 125 -9.85 -8.30 29.18
CA MET A 125 -11.25 -8.61 29.47
C MET A 125 -11.46 -10.05 29.94
N GLN A 126 -10.71 -11.01 29.39
CA GLN A 126 -10.75 -12.40 29.84
C GLN A 126 -10.15 -12.58 31.24
N GLN A 127 -9.11 -11.80 31.59
CA GLN A 127 -8.50 -11.83 32.92
C GLN A 127 -9.33 -11.09 33.99
N GLN A 128 -10.02 -10.01 33.62
CA GLN A 128 -10.78 -9.18 34.56
C GLN A 128 -12.28 -9.50 34.50
N LYS A 129 -12.80 -10.21 35.50
CA LYS A 129 -14.24 -10.51 35.66
C LYS A 129 -15.13 -9.27 35.84
N ALA A 130 -14.58 -8.09 36.10
CA ALA A 130 -15.30 -6.83 36.22
C ALA A 130 -14.53 -5.71 35.49
N MET A 131 -15.17 -5.06 34.52
CA MET A 131 -14.63 -3.89 33.82
C MET A 131 -14.96 -2.59 34.55
N SER A 132 -13.98 -1.71 34.66
CA SER A 132 -14.19 -0.30 35.02
C SER A 132 -14.88 0.46 33.89
N SER A 133 -15.67 1.49 34.23
CA SER A 133 -16.34 2.38 33.27
C SER A 133 -15.35 3.06 32.30
N ALA A 134 -14.14 3.37 32.75
CA ALA A 134 -13.08 3.92 31.89
C ALA A 134 -12.59 2.91 30.84
N GLN A 135 -12.61 1.61 31.17
CA GLN A 135 -12.22 0.54 30.24
C GLN A 135 -13.31 0.33 29.17
N LEU A 136 -14.58 0.48 29.55
CA LEU A 136 -15.71 0.47 28.62
C LEU A 136 -15.66 1.62 27.61
N ASP A 137 -15.32 2.83 28.04
CA ASP A 137 -15.22 3.97 27.13
C ASP A 137 -14.04 3.82 26.18
N SER A 138 -12.90 3.33 26.68
CA SER A 138 -11.75 2.98 25.84
C SER A 138 -12.10 1.90 24.81
N PHE A 139 -12.94 0.93 25.20
CA PHE A 139 -13.46 -0.11 24.31
C PHE A 139 -14.38 0.46 23.21
N LYS A 140 -15.32 1.34 23.57
CA LYS A 140 -16.19 1.98 22.56
C LYS A 140 -15.35 2.75 21.54
N LEU A 141 -14.30 3.43 22.00
CA LEU A 141 -13.38 4.17 21.13
C LEU A 141 -12.62 3.23 20.16
N SER A 142 -12.00 2.16 20.67
CA SER A 142 -11.24 1.22 19.82
C SER A 142 -12.14 0.53 18.78
N ARG A 143 -13.39 0.23 19.16
CA ARG A 143 -14.38 -0.32 18.24
C ARG A 143 -14.80 0.68 17.17
N SER A 144 -15.11 1.93 17.54
CA SER A 144 -15.42 2.98 16.57
C SER A 144 -14.28 3.17 15.56
N LYS A 145 -13.03 3.09 16.03
CA LYS A 145 -11.83 3.12 15.20
C LYS A 145 -11.77 1.94 14.22
N THR A 146 -12.09 0.73 14.68
CA THR A 146 -12.12 -0.49 13.85
C THR A 146 -13.16 -0.38 12.73
N ILE A 147 -14.38 0.06 13.07
CA ILE A 147 -15.48 0.24 12.12
C ILE A 147 -15.12 1.33 11.09
N ALA A 148 -14.46 2.41 11.51
CA ALA A 148 -14.01 3.45 10.60
C ALA A 148 -13.00 2.92 9.58
N ILE A 149 -12.05 2.08 10.01
CA ILE A 149 -11.08 1.45 9.09
C ILE A 149 -11.77 0.50 8.11
N GLN A 150 -12.69 -0.36 8.57
CA GLN A 150 -13.46 -1.23 7.68
C GLN A 150 -14.25 -0.43 6.62
N LYS A 151 -14.77 0.74 7.00
CA LYS A 151 -15.51 1.63 6.10
C LYS A 151 -14.63 2.58 5.27
N LYS A 152 -13.29 2.47 5.36
CA LYS A 152 -12.32 3.41 4.75
C LYS A 152 -12.62 4.88 5.09
N GLN A 153 -13.13 5.14 6.28
CA GLN A 153 -13.43 6.48 6.76
C GLN A 153 -12.21 7.10 7.45
N ASN A 154 -12.13 8.43 7.39
CA ASN A 154 -11.00 9.17 7.93
C ASN A 154 -11.01 9.11 9.47
N LEU A 155 -9.97 8.51 10.05
CA LEU A 155 -9.82 8.23 11.49
C LEU A 155 -9.99 9.50 12.36
N ASP A 156 -9.55 10.64 11.84
CA ASP A 156 -9.57 11.93 12.55
C ASP A 156 -10.99 12.49 12.77
N THR A 157 -11.99 11.95 12.06
CA THR A 157 -13.38 12.39 12.19
C THR A 157 -14.19 11.60 13.21
N VAL A 158 -13.62 10.55 13.81
CA VAL A 158 -14.29 9.72 14.81
C VAL A 158 -14.37 10.48 16.14
N ARG A 159 -15.34 11.41 16.24
CA ARG A 159 -15.63 12.17 17.46
C ARG A 159 -16.57 11.35 18.35
N LEU A 160 -16.11 11.00 19.55
CA LEU A 160 -17.00 10.43 20.57
C LEU A 160 -18.04 11.48 20.97
N VAL A 161 -19.31 11.22 20.65
CA VAL A 161 -20.41 11.84 21.37
C VAL A 161 -20.35 11.27 22.78
N ARG A 162 -19.80 12.06 23.72
CA ARG A 162 -19.76 11.71 25.14
C ARG A 162 -21.19 11.64 25.64
N SER A 163 -21.78 10.45 25.62
CA SER A 163 -23.04 10.23 26.29
C SER A 163 -22.81 10.34 27.78
N VAL A 164 -23.60 11.19 28.44
CA VAL A 164 -23.62 11.34 29.89
C VAL A 164 -24.29 10.08 30.45
N ALA A 165 -23.55 8.97 30.52
CA ALA A 165 -24.08 7.67 30.90
C ALA A 165 -24.00 7.47 32.42
N SER A 166 -25.14 7.12 33.00
CA SER A 166 -25.36 6.64 34.36
C SER A 166 -24.29 5.61 34.82
N LYS A 167 -23.84 5.73 36.08
CA LYS A 167 -22.85 4.89 36.79
C LYS A 167 -23.31 3.43 37.01
N LYS A 168 -23.86 2.75 35.99
CA LYS A 168 -24.18 1.32 36.11
C LYS A 168 -22.99 0.51 35.61
N SER A 169 -22.36 -0.26 36.50
CA SER A 169 -21.31 -1.20 36.15
C SER A 169 -21.87 -2.24 35.16
N PRO A 170 -21.12 -2.59 34.09
CA PRO A 170 -21.59 -3.52 33.08
C PRO A 170 -21.93 -4.89 33.68
N THR A 171 -23.01 -5.49 33.21
CA THR A 171 -23.39 -6.83 33.65
C THR A 171 -22.48 -7.89 33.02
N LYS A 172 -22.33 -9.06 33.68
CA LYS A 172 -21.52 -10.17 33.14
C LYS A 172 -21.97 -10.63 31.75
N ALA A 173 -23.27 -10.55 31.47
CA ALA A 173 -23.83 -10.85 30.15
C ALA A 173 -23.35 -9.84 29.09
N GLU A 174 -23.32 -8.54 29.43
CA GLU A 174 -22.77 -7.50 28.54
C GLU A 174 -21.29 -7.70 28.27
N ILE A 175 -20.50 -8.07 29.28
CA ILE A 175 -19.06 -8.36 29.11
C ILE A 175 -18.86 -9.53 28.15
N ASN A 176 -19.63 -10.63 28.30
CA ASN A 176 -19.56 -11.77 27.40
C ASN A 176 -19.96 -11.40 25.97
N ALA A 177 -21.02 -10.61 25.80
CA ALA A 177 -21.44 -10.13 24.48
C ALA A 177 -20.36 -9.28 23.82
N MET A 178 -19.65 -8.43 24.59
CA MET A 178 -18.52 -7.65 24.08
C MET A 178 -17.33 -8.53 23.68
N ILE A 179 -17.02 -9.58 24.45
CA ILE A 179 -15.95 -10.53 24.09
C ILE A 179 -16.27 -11.23 22.76
N GLU A 180 -17.49 -11.74 22.59
CA GLU A 180 -17.89 -12.39 21.34
C GLU A 180 -17.86 -11.42 20.16
N GLN A 181 -18.30 -10.18 20.38
CA GLN A 181 -18.20 -9.14 19.36
C GLN A 181 -16.75 -8.84 18.97
N MET A 182 -15.82 -8.77 19.93
CA MET A 182 -14.40 -8.58 19.64
C MET A 182 -13.77 -9.73 18.87
N LYS A 183 -14.17 -10.98 19.17
CA LYS A 183 -13.72 -12.13 18.38
C LYS A 183 -14.19 -12.01 16.94
N THR A 184 -15.45 -11.60 16.73
CA THR A 184 -16.00 -11.35 15.39
C THR A 184 -15.24 -10.24 14.67
N ASP A 185 -14.96 -9.12 15.35
CA ASP A 185 -14.19 -8.01 14.78
C ASP A 185 -12.75 -8.43 14.42
N LEU A 186 -12.09 -9.21 15.28
CA LEU A 186 -10.76 -9.78 15.02
C LEU A 186 -10.77 -10.73 13.82
N ASN A 187 -11.79 -11.57 13.69
CA ASN A 187 -11.94 -12.48 12.55
C ASN A 187 -12.10 -11.68 11.24
N SER A 188 -12.93 -10.64 11.24
CA SER A 188 -13.05 -9.71 10.10
C SER A 188 -11.71 -9.04 9.75
N LEU A 189 -10.96 -8.57 10.75
CA LEU A 189 -9.63 -7.99 10.51
C LEU A 189 -8.63 -9.04 9.99
N ASN A 190 -8.78 -10.31 10.36
CA ASN A 190 -7.96 -11.40 9.82
C ASN A 190 -8.21 -11.60 8.33
N GLU A 191 -9.46 -11.74 7.91
CA GLU A 191 -9.83 -11.85 6.50
C GLU A 191 -9.34 -10.64 5.69
N MET A 192 -9.53 -9.42 6.20
CA MET A 192 -9.07 -8.20 5.52
C MET A 192 -7.54 -8.17 5.36
N SER A 193 -6.81 -8.57 6.39
CA SER A 193 -5.35 -8.65 6.34
C SER A 193 -4.84 -9.72 5.38
N GLU A 194 -5.53 -10.86 5.25
CA GLU A 194 -5.18 -11.90 4.28
C GLU A 194 -5.38 -11.41 2.85
N LEU A 195 -6.51 -10.75 2.58
CA LEU A 195 -6.78 -10.14 1.27
C LEU A 195 -5.75 -9.05 0.92
N ASP A 196 -5.37 -8.20 1.88
CA ASP A 196 -4.38 -7.16 1.64
C ASP A 196 -2.97 -7.73 1.45
N GLN A 197 -2.63 -8.86 2.10
CA GLN A 197 -1.39 -9.60 1.82
C GLN A 197 -1.36 -10.17 0.40
N ILE A 198 -2.47 -10.79 -0.05
CA ILE A 198 -2.59 -11.31 -1.41
C ILE A 198 -2.43 -10.17 -2.44
N ARG A 199 -3.12 -9.05 -2.21
CA ARG A 199 -2.96 -7.84 -3.04
C ARG A 199 -1.52 -7.37 -3.06
N LEU A 200 -0.91 -7.24 -1.89
CA LEU A 200 0.46 -6.78 -1.74
C LEU A 200 1.43 -7.66 -2.55
N GLN A 201 1.28 -8.98 -2.49
CA GLN A 201 2.09 -9.92 -3.26
C GLN A 201 1.92 -9.70 -4.77
N MET A 202 0.69 -9.59 -5.27
CA MET A 202 0.44 -9.32 -6.69
C MET A 202 1.06 -7.98 -7.14
N TYR A 203 0.98 -6.94 -6.31
CA TYR A 203 1.62 -5.65 -6.60
C TYR A 203 3.15 -5.78 -6.66
N MET A 204 3.76 -6.55 -5.75
CA MET A 204 5.19 -6.81 -5.75
C MET A 204 5.62 -7.57 -7.01
N ASP A 205 4.92 -8.63 -7.39
CA ASP A 205 5.23 -9.43 -8.58
C ASP A 205 5.15 -8.58 -9.86
N ARG A 206 4.10 -7.78 -9.99
CA ARG A 206 3.93 -6.87 -11.13
C ARG A 206 5.04 -5.82 -11.17
N ARG A 207 5.36 -5.25 -10.01
CA ARG A 207 6.43 -4.25 -9.89
C ARG A 207 7.79 -4.84 -10.26
N SER A 208 8.09 -6.06 -9.81
CA SER A 208 9.33 -6.77 -10.13
C SER A 208 9.49 -6.91 -11.65
N LYS A 209 8.45 -7.38 -12.34
CA LYS A 209 8.44 -7.48 -13.82
C LYS A 209 8.66 -6.14 -14.50
N MET A 210 7.99 -5.09 -14.04
CA MET A 210 8.18 -3.74 -14.59
C MET A 210 9.60 -3.21 -14.37
N MET A 211 10.21 -3.49 -13.21
CA MET A 211 11.61 -3.12 -12.95
C MET A 211 12.59 -3.87 -13.83
N GLU A 212 12.32 -5.15 -14.11
CA GLU A 212 13.10 -5.93 -15.07
C GLU A 212 13.01 -5.32 -16.48
N THR A 213 11.79 -4.99 -16.94
CA THR A 213 11.57 -4.30 -18.21
C THR A 213 12.31 -2.95 -18.26
N LEU A 214 12.23 -2.14 -17.20
CA LEU A 214 12.93 -0.86 -17.09
C LEU A 214 14.45 -1.03 -17.13
N SER A 215 14.99 -2.05 -16.46
CA SER A 215 16.42 -2.36 -16.47
C SER A 215 16.89 -2.72 -17.88
N ASN A 216 16.13 -3.57 -18.58
CA ASN A 216 16.43 -3.96 -19.95
C ASN A 216 16.35 -2.77 -20.92
N LEU A 217 15.38 -1.87 -20.75
CA LEU A 217 15.28 -0.65 -21.55
C LEU A 217 16.40 0.34 -21.24
N MET A 218 16.72 0.55 -19.96
CA MET A 218 17.79 1.45 -19.54
C MET A 218 19.14 1.03 -20.14
N LYS A 219 19.45 -0.28 -20.12
CA LYS A 219 20.66 -0.82 -20.74
C LYS A 219 20.74 -0.49 -22.24
N LYS A 220 19.62 -0.55 -22.97
CA LYS A 220 19.56 -0.21 -24.40
C LYS A 220 19.70 1.29 -24.66
N ILE A 221 19.11 2.12 -23.81
CA ILE A 221 19.08 3.58 -23.97
C ILE A 221 20.40 4.23 -23.57
N ASN A 222 21.19 3.62 -22.68
CA ASN A 222 22.37 4.26 -22.11
C ASN A 222 23.37 4.75 -23.16
N ASP A 223 23.51 4.02 -24.28
CA ASP A 223 24.42 4.37 -25.37
C ASP A 223 23.88 5.49 -26.27
N THR A 224 22.57 5.78 -26.22
CA THR A 224 21.88 6.75 -27.09
C THR A 224 21.23 7.91 -26.33
N LYS A 225 21.45 8.00 -25.00
CA LYS A 225 20.72 8.90 -24.10
C LYS A 225 20.84 10.39 -24.44
N GLU A 226 22.01 10.85 -24.87
CA GLU A 226 22.22 12.27 -25.19
C GLU A 226 21.56 12.65 -26.52
N ASP A 227 21.58 11.75 -27.51
CA ASP A 227 20.89 11.95 -28.78
C ASP A 227 19.36 11.99 -28.61
N ILE A 228 18.83 11.11 -27.75
CA ILE A 228 17.41 11.11 -27.37
C ILE A 228 17.01 12.45 -26.75
N ILE A 229 17.76 12.95 -25.77
CA ILE A 229 17.47 14.23 -25.12
C ILE A 229 17.51 15.36 -26.17
N LYS A 230 18.51 15.34 -27.04
CA LYS A 230 18.65 16.33 -28.12
C LYS A 230 17.49 16.31 -29.10
N ASN A 231 16.98 15.14 -29.49
CA ASN A 231 15.82 15.01 -30.37
C ASN A 231 14.51 15.48 -29.73
N MET A 232 14.45 15.50 -28.39
CA MET A 232 13.25 15.81 -27.61
C MET A 232 13.22 17.25 -27.05
N LYS A 233 14.24 18.06 -27.32
CA LYS A 233 14.26 19.50 -27.01
C LYS A 233 13.41 20.27 -27.99
#